data_AF-A0AAD6QHP3-F1
#
_entry.id   AF-A0AAD6QHP3-F1
#
_cell.length_a   1.000
_cell.length_b   1.000
_cell.length_c   1.000
_cell.angle_alpha   90.00
_cell.angle_beta   90.00
_cell.angle_gamma   90.00
#
_symmetry.space_group_name_H-M   'P 1'
#
loop_
_entity.id
_entity.type
_entity.pdbx_description
1 polymer ?
#
loop_
_entity_poly.entity_id
_entity_poly.type
_entity_poly.pdbx_seq_one_letter_code
_entity_poly.pdbx_strand_id
1 'polypeptide(L)'
;MKEALGPSYTPTLLLRVQLIPASSSRLQGVLFTTWLPKWLKKETEEPKTNIMDADKAEFLKEFGSDYGYPNGPKSIDEIRATEFNRLDQKGIVYLDHAGATLYSELQMEEIFKDFNSNIYANPHSQSDSSSATSDIIREVRQQVLDYCNASAKEYRCIFTSGATAALKLVGEAFPWSRESCFMYTMENHNSVLGGASGGEEARVKLSPHATQRRNEAKILEEEPSGYYMML
;
A
#
# COMPACT_ATOMS: atom_id res chain seq x y z
N MET A 1 6.38 -11.67 -38.39
CA MET A 1 5.14 -11.92 -37.66
C MET A 1 5.30 -11.30 -36.28
N LYS A 2 4.49 -10.30 -35.97
CA LYS A 2 4.47 -9.60 -34.67
C LYS A 2 3.37 -10.25 -33.83
N GLU A 3 3.67 -10.68 -32.62
CA GLU A 3 2.69 -10.90 -31.56
C GLU A 3 3.12 -10.10 -30.33
N ALA A 4 2.16 -9.35 -29.79
CA ALA A 4 2.32 -8.36 -28.74
C ALA A 4 2.01 -9.00 -27.38
N LEU A 5 2.91 -8.83 -26.40
CA LEU A 5 2.72 -9.21 -25.01
C LEU A 5 2.20 -7.99 -24.23
N GLY A 6 1.05 -8.14 -23.58
CA GLY A 6 0.43 -7.14 -22.69
C GLY A 6 1.09 -7.08 -21.30
N PRO A 7 0.68 -6.13 -20.44
CA PRO A 7 1.36 -5.83 -19.19
C PRO A 7 1.01 -6.85 -18.09
N SER A 8 2.03 -7.41 -17.43
CA SER A 8 1.92 -8.32 -16.30
C SER A 8 1.85 -7.55 -14.97
N TYR A 9 0.79 -7.75 -14.20
CA TYR A 9 0.63 -7.21 -12.84
C TYR A 9 1.03 -8.25 -11.80
N THR A 10 1.98 -7.92 -10.92
CA THR A 10 2.40 -8.77 -9.78
C THR A 10 2.01 -8.13 -8.45
N PRO A 11 1.28 -8.83 -7.56
CA PRO A 11 0.90 -8.27 -6.27
C PRO A 11 1.55 -8.98 -5.05
N THR A 12 1.94 -8.18 -4.06
CA THR A 12 2.68 -8.59 -2.85
C THR A 12 1.74 -9.03 -1.72
N LEU A 13 2.00 -10.20 -1.12
CA LEU A 13 1.30 -10.74 0.05
C LEU A 13 1.96 -10.22 1.35
N LEU A 14 1.21 -9.62 2.27
CA LEU A 14 1.71 -9.24 3.60
C LEU A 14 0.91 -9.95 4.70
N LEU A 15 1.49 -11.00 5.28
CA LEU A 15 0.98 -11.65 6.49
C LEU A 15 1.27 -10.75 7.69
N ARG A 16 0.23 -10.21 8.33
CA ARG A 16 0.35 -9.47 9.60
C ARG A 16 0.03 -10.41 10.77
N VAL A 17 1.08 -10.90 11.43
CA VAL A 17 0.97 -11.52 12.76
C VAL A 17 0.78 -10.39 13.77
N GLN A 18 -0.38 -10.37 14.43
CA GLN A 18 -0.71 -9.39 15.45
C GLN A 18 -0.47 -10.03 16.83
N LEU A 19 0.61 -9.64 17.51
CA LEU A 19 0.87 -10.01 18.90
C LEU A 19 0.01 -9.12 19.82
N ILE A 20 -0.86 -9.74 20.60
CA ILE A 20 -1.68 -9.10 21.63
C ILE A 20 -0.86 -9.09 22.94
N PRO A 21 -0.66 -7.94 23.61
CA PRO A 21 -0.06 -7.92 24.94
C PRO A 21 -1.04 -8.49 25.97
N ALA A 22 -0.57 -9.45 26.76
CA ALA A 22 -1.29 -9.97 27.91
C ALA A 22 -1.17 -9.00 29.09
N SER A 23 -2.28 -8.37 29.50
CA SER A 23 -2.42 -7.88 30.87
C SER A 23 -3.88 -7.78 31.30
N SER A 24 -4.20 -8.57 32.34
CA SER A 24 -5.19 -8.32 33.40
C SER A 24 -6.70 -8.36 33.07
N SER A 25 -7.24 -9.58 33.19
CA SER A 25 -8.41 -9.95 34.01
C SER A 25 -9.53 -8.91 34.24
N ARG A 26 -10.66 -9.08 33.54
CA ARG A 26 -12.01 -8.81 34.05
C ARG A 26 -13.01 -9.85 33.55
N LEU A 27 -13.49 -10.70 34.45
CA LEU A 27 -14.78 -11.37 34.29
C LEU A 27 -15.77 -10.65 35.22
N GLN A 28 -16.58 -9.76 34.66
CA GLN A 28 -17.90 -9.46 35.18
C GLN A 28 -18.82 -9.27 33.98
N GLY A 29 -19.76 -10.19 33.82
CA GLY A 29 -20.80 -10.11 32.81
C GLY A 29 -21.78 -8.97 33.12
N VAL A 30 -22.23 -8.29 32.07
CA VAL A 30 -23.44 -7.48 32.10
C VAL A 30 -24.22 -7.80 30.84
N LEU A 31 -25.35 -8.48 31.03
CA LEU A 31 -26.40 -8.61 30.03
C LEU A 31 -26.94 -7.20 29.72
N PHE A 32 -26.83 -6.75 28.48
CA PHE A 32 -27.66 -5.66 27.98
C PHE A 32 -28.82 -6.24 27.17
N THR A 33 -30.01 -6.10 27.72
CA THR A 33 -31.27 -6.33 27.04
C THR A 33 -31.43 -5.31 25.91
N THR A 34 -31.92 -5.77 24.77
CA THR A 34 -32.03 -5.02 23.53
C THR A 34 -33.13 -3.95 23.60
N TRP A 35 -32.74 -2.69 23.36
CA TRP A 35 -33.64 -1.65 22.89
C TRP A 35 -33.17 -1.20 21.51
N LEU A 36 -33.74 -1.82 20.47
CA LEU A 36 -33.55 -1.41 19.08
C LEU A 36 -34.39 -0.15 18.84
N PRO A 37 -33.79 1.00 18.47
CA PRO A 37 -34.57 2.20 18.26
C PRO A 37 -35.39 2.09 16.96
N LYS A 38 -36.53 2.78 16.90
CA LYS A 38 -37.56 2.65 15.83
C LYS A 38 -37.08 2.97 14.40
N TRP A 39 -35.97 3.68 14.23
CA TRP A 39 -35.29 3.92 12.95
C TRP A 39 -34.65 2.68 12.31
N LEU A 40 -34.53 1.55 13.03
CA LEU A 40 -34.11 0.27 12.45
C LEU A 40 -35.26 -0.52 11.81
N LYS A 41 -36.38 0.15 11.49
CA LYS A 41 -37.39 -0.41 10.60
C LYS A 41 -36.90 -0.24 9.17
N LYS A 42 -36.60 -1.37 8.54
CA LYS A 42 -36.30 -1.47 7.11
C LYS A 42 -37.47 -0.85 6.34
N GLU A 43 -37.30 0.36 5.84
CA GLU A 43 -38.20 0.90 4.83
C GLU A 43 -38.13 -0.05 3.63
N THR A 44 -39.29 -0.43 3.10
CA THR A 44 -39.40 -1.17 1.85
C THR A 44 -38.88 -0.27 0.74
N GLU A 45 -37.60 -0.42 0.41
CA GLU A 45 -36.96 0.30 -0.68
C GLU A 45 -37.58 -0.10 -2.02
N GLU A 46 -38.11 0.88 -2.75
CA GLU A 46 -38.35 0.75 -4.19
C GLU A 46 -37.04 0.41 -4.93
N PRO A 47 -37.09 -0.25 -6.09
CA PRO A 47 -35.89 -0.79 -6.73
C PRO A 47 -34.94 0.33 -7.17
N LYS A 48 -33.89 0.57 -6.36
CA LYS A 48 -32.84 1.58 -6.56
C LYS A 48 -32.00 1.40 -7.83
N THR A 49 -32.16 0.27 -8.53
CA THR A 49 -31.36 -0.08 -9.72
C THR A 49 -31.51 0.94 -10.84
N ASN A 50 -32.73 1.45 -11.10
CA ASN A 50 -32.97 2.36 -12.22
C ASN A 50 -32.37 3.77 -12.06
N ILE A 51 -32.15 4.24 -10.83
CA ILE A 51 -31.62 5.61 -10.58
C ILE A 51 -30.09 5.61 -10.65
N MET A 52 -29.44 4.62 -10.02
CA MET A 52 -27.98 4.48 -10.04
C MET A 52 -27.43 4.28 -11.47
N ASP A 53 -28.16 3.58 -12.32
CA ASP A 53 -27.77 3.38 -13.73
C ASP A 53 -27.85 4.68 -14.55
N ALA A 54 -28.82 5.56 -14.25
CA ALA A 54 -28.96 6.85 -14.92
C ALA A 54 -27.85 7.83 -14.50
N ASP A 55 -27.59 7.94 -13.19
CA ASP A 55 -26.52 8.81 -12.66
C ASP A 55 -25.14 8.37 -13.18
N LYS A 56 -24.90 7.06 -13.23
CA LYS A 56 -23.67 6.51 -13.79
C LYS A 56 -23.55 6.81 -15.29
N ALA A 57 -24.63 6.70 -16.05
CA ALA A 57 -24.61 7.03 -17.48
C ALA A 57 -24.31 8.51 -17.73
N GLU A 58 -24.86 9.42 -16.92
CA GLU A 58 -24.54 10.86 -16.99
C GLU A 58 -23.08 11.12 -16.62
N PHE A 59 -22.59 10.52 -15.53
CA PHE A 59 -21.18 10.61 -15.14
C PHE A 59 -20.23 10.11 -16.23
N LEU A 60 -20.51 8.95 -16.84
CA LEU A 60 -19.68 8.40 -17.91
C LEU A 60 -19.74 9.23 -19.19
N LYS A 61 -20.83 9.96 -19.43
CA LYS A 61 -20.91 10.90 -20.55
C LYS A 61 -19.95 12.09 -20.38
N GLU A 62 -19.76 12.57 -19.15
CA GLU A 62 -18.89 13.70 -18.85
C GLU A 62 -17.43 13.28 -18.63
N PHE A 63 -17.18 12.19 -17.90
CA PHE A 63 -15.85 11.79 -17.43
C PHE A 63 -15.36 10.45 -18.00
N GLY A 64 -16.15 9.76 -18.83
CA GLY A 64 -15.82 8.42 -19.31
C GLY A 64 -14.52 8.33 -20.12
N SER A 65 -14.08 9.44 -20.73
CA SER A 65 -12.79 9.49 -21.42
C SER A 65 -11.59 9.39 -20.48
N ASP A 66 -11.74 9.77 -19.21
CA ASP A 66 -10.66 9.80 -18.21
C ASP A 66 -10.89 8.79 -17.07
N TYR A 67 -12.08 8.22 -16.98
CA TYR A 67 -12.48 7.28 -15.94
C TYR A 67 -12.33 5.81 -16.37
N GLY A 68 -11.97 4.95 -15.42
CA GLY A 68 -12.14 3.50 -15.59
C GLY A 68 -11.17 2.81 -16.55
N TYR A 69 -9.98 3.38 -16.76
CA TYR A 69 -8.91 2.81 -17.60
C TYR A 69 -9.35 2.61 -19.07
N PRO A 70 -9.63 3.68 -19.82
CA PRO A 70 -10.20 3.60 -21.18
C PRO A 70 -9.32 2.84 -22.19
N ASN A 71 -8.00 2.83 -21.98
CA ASN A 71 -7.03 2.08 -22.80
C ASN A 71 -6.50 0.82 -22.08
N GLY A 72 -7.13 0.45 -20.96
CA GLY A 72 -6.80 -0.73 -20.18
C GLY A 72 -7.33 -2.02 -20.82
N PRO A 73 -6.76 -3.18 -20.46
CA PRO A 73 -7.23 -4.47 -20.95
C PRO A 73 -8.63 -4.86 -20.44
N LYS A 74 -9.08 -4.23 -19.35
CA LYS A 74 -10.41 -4.38 -18.76
C LYS A 74 -10.88 -3.01 -18.25
N SER A 75 -12.17 -2.76 -18.34
CA SER A 75 -12.82 -1.64 -17.65
C SER A 75 -12.89 -1.86 -16.14
N ILE A 76 -13.10 -0.78 -15.38
CA ILE A 76 -13.26 -0.88 -13.92
C ILE A 76 -14.44 -1.76 -13.49
N ASP A 77 -15.52 -1.78 -14.28
CA ASP A 77 -16.69 -2.62 -14.02
C ASP A 77 -16.37 -4.10 -14.23
N GLU A 78 -15.63 -4.43 -15.30
CA GLU A 78 -15.18 -5.80 -15.56
C GLU A 78 -14.19 -6.28 -14.49
N ILE A 79 -13.27 -5.42 -14.04
CA ILE A 79 -12.36 -5.73 -12.92
C ILE A 79 -13.17 -5.99 -11.66
N ARG A 80 -14.13 -5.12 -11.31
CA ARG A 80 -14.97 -5.33 -10.13
C ARG A 80 -15.74 -6.65 -10.20
N ALA A 81 -16.37 -6.94 -11.33
CA ALA A 81 -17.18 -8.12 -11.53
C ALA A 81 -16.38 -9.43 -11.57
N THR A 82 -15.12 -9.39 -12.03
CA THR A 82 -14.30 -10.61 -12.21
C THR A 82 -13.26 -10.83 -11.11
N GLU A 83 -12.77 -9.77 -10.47
CA GLU A 83 -11.64 -9.84 -9.53
C GLU A 83 -12.01 -9.45 -8.10
N PHE A 84 -13.15 -8.77 -7.92
CA PHE A 84 -13.67 -8.35 -6.62
C PHE A 84 -15.15 -8.70 -6.45
N ASN A 85 -15.61 -9.76 -7.12
CA ASN A 85 -17.01 -10.20 -7.14
C ASN A 85 -17.59 -10.42 -5.74
N ARG A 86 -16.75 -10.85 -4.77
CA ARG A 86 -17.18 -10.99 -3.37
C ARG A 86 -17.75 -9.71 -2.75
N LEU A 87 -17.41 -8.53 -3.27
CA LEU A 87 -18.00 -7.27 -2.83
C LEU A 87 -19.46 -7.17 -3.27
N ASP A 88 -19.76 -7.50 -4.53
CA ASP A 88 -21.12 -7.45 -5.07
C ASP A 88 -22.00 -8.56 -4.47
N GLN A 89 -21.46 -9.78 -4.33
CA GLN A 89 -22.15 -10.90 -3.67
C GLN A 89 -22.57 -10.57 -2.23
N LYS A 90 -21.78 -9.76 -1.53
CA LYS A 90 -22.05 -9.34 -0.15
C LYS A 90 -22.77 -7.99 -0.05
N GLY A 91 -22.96 -7.29 -1.17
CA GLY A 91 -23.50 -5.94 -1.20
C GLY A 91 -22.65 -4.93 -0.41
N ILE A 92 -21.32 -5.07 -0.44
CA ILE A 92 -20.38 -4.23 0.32
C ILE A 92 -19.73 -3.18 -0.59
N VAL A 93 -19.78 -1.92 -0.13
CA VAL A 93 -18.97 -0.82 -0.67
C VAL A 93 -17.78 -0.63 0.26
N TYR A 94 -16.58 -0.92 -0.23
CA TYR A 94 -15.34 -0.80 0.52
C TYR A 94 -14.65 0.54 0.21
N LEU A 95 -14.51 1.42 1.20
CA LEU A 95 -13.97 2.77 1.03
C LEU A 95 -12.66 3.01 1.79
N ASP A 96 -12.03 1.96 2.31
CA ASP A 96 -10.81 2.04 3.13
C ASP A 96 -9.53 1.62 2.37
N HIS A 97 -9.51 1.87 1.05
CA HIS A 97 -8.36 1.54 0.20
C HIS A 97 -7.07 2.30 0.56
N ALA A 98 -7.19 3.47 1.21
CA ALA A 98 -6.03 4.22 1.71
C ALA A 98 -5.39 3.56 2.95
N GLY A 99 -6.17 2.87 3.78
CA GLY A 99 -5.67 2.12 4.93
C GLY A 99 -5.05 0.79 4.50
N ALA A 100 -5.82 -0.03 3.77
CA ALA A 100 -5.33 -1.25 3.16
C ALA A 100 -6.23 -1.64 1.97
N THR A 101 -5.67 -1.75 0.78
CA THR A 101 -6.46 -2.24 -0.35
C THR A 101 -6.74 -3.75 -0.23
N LEU A 102 -7.80 -4.19 -0.89
CA LEU A 102 -8.17 -5.58 -0.98
C LEU A 102 -7.30 -6.31 -2.03
N TYR A 103 -6.97 -7.57 -1.78
CA TYR A 103 -6.39 -8.45 -2.81
C TYR A 103 -7.45 -8.82 -3.86
N SER A 104 -7.03 -9.06 -5.10
CA SER A 104 -7.90 -9.61 -6.14
C SER A 104 -8.10 -11.13 -5.94
N GLU A 105 -9.28 -11.64 -6.28
CA GLU A 105 -9.54 -13.10 -6.30
C GLU A 105 -8.62 -13.81 -7.30
N LEU A 106 -8.49 -13.24 -8.51
CA LEU A 106 -7.63 -13.75 -9.57
C LEU A 106 -6.16 -13.78 -9.12
N GLN A 107 -5.69 -12.71 -8.48
CA GLN A 107 -4.36 -12.66 -7.88
C GLN A 107 -4.10 -13.86 -6.95
N MET A 108 -5.06 -14.16 -6.08
CA MET A 108 -4.88 -15.22 -5.09
C MET A 108 -4.82 -16.57 -5.79
N GLU A 109 -5.73 -16.82 -6.73
CA GLU A 109 -5.74 -18.04 -7.55
C GLU A 109 -4.42 -18.26 -8.29
N GLU A 110 -3.86 -17.22 -8.90
CA GLU A 110 -2.59 -17.29 -9.61
C GLU A 110 -1.42 -17.59 -8.67
N ILE A 111 -1.35 -16.94 -7.50
CA ILE A 111 -0.31 -17.22 -6.50
C ILE A 111 -0.41 -18.67 -6.01
N PHE A 112 -1.62 -19.15 -5.72
CA PHE A 112 -1.82 -20.54 -5.28
C PHE A 112 -1.43 -21.54 -6.38
N LYS A 113 -1.76 -21.26 -7.63
CA LYS A 113 -1.36 -22.11 -8.77
C LYS A 113 0.15 -22.13 -8.94
N ASP A 114 0.78 -20.96 -8.84
CA ASP A 114 2.23 -20.79 -8.96
C ASP A 114 2.98 -21.57 -7.88
N PHE A 115 2.59 -21.42 -6.61
CA PHE A 115 3.23 -22.14 -5.49
C PHE A 115 3.04 -23.66 -5.55
N ASN A 116 1.94 -24.13 -6.14
CA ASN A 116 1.72 -25.57 -6.31
C ASN A 116 2.45 -26.15 -7.53
N SER A 117 2.83 -25.32 -8.50
CA SER A 117 3.45 -25.76 -9.75
C SER A 117 4.97 -25.60 -9.75
N ASN A 118 5.51 -24.70 -8.93
CA ASN A 118 6.91 -24.32 -8.94
C ASN A 118 7.62 -24.64 -7.61
N ILE A 119 8.91 -24.94 -7.69
CA ILE A 119 9.77 -25.17 -6.52
C ILE A 119 10.59 -23.91 -6.26
N TYR A 120 10.25 -23.22 -5.18
CA TYR A 120 11.03 -22.10 -4.67
C TYR A 120 11.99 -22.58 -3.58
N ALA A 121 13.28 -22.48 -3.86
CA ALA A 121 14.35 -22.90 -2.95
C ALA A 121 15.06 -21.70 -2.34
N ASN A 122 15.87 -21.94 -1.31
CA ASN A 122 16.77 -20.90 -0.79
C ASN A 122 17.73 -20.45 -1.91
N PRO A 123 17.71 -19.17 -2.36
CA PRO A 123 18.52 -18.68 -3.47
C PRO A 123 20.02 -18.68 -3.20
N HIS A 124 20.45 -18.96 -1.97
CA HIS A 124 21.86 -19.05 -1.59
C HIS A 124 22.41 -20.48 -1.58
N SER A 125 21.58 -21.47 -1.91
CA SER A 125 22.00 -22.87 -2.03
C SER A 125 22.66 -23.15 -3.39
N GLN A 126 23.35 -24.28 -3.53
CA GLN A 126 23.96 -24.73 -4.78
C GLN A 126 23.10 -25.83 -5.43
N SER A 127 21.96 -25.46 -6.02
CA SER A 127 21.05 -26.37 -6.75
C SER A 127 20.38 -25.65 -7.92
N ASP A 128 19.87 -26.39 -8.90
CA ASP A 128 19.15 -25.81 -10.04
C ASP A 128 17.91 -25.00 -9.60
N SER A 129 17.17 -25.51 -8.61
CA SER A 129 16.03 -24.81 -8.02
C SER A 129 16.42 -23.52 -7.29
N SER A 130 17.62 -23.47 -6.69
CA SER A 130 18.16 -22.26 -6.05
C SER A 130 18.52 -21.19 -7.09
N SER A 131 19.17 -21.61 -8.18
CA SER A 131 19.49 -20.73 -9.32
C SER A 131 18.23 -20.16 -9.95
N ALA A 132 17.23 -21.00 -10.22
CA ALA A 132 15.93 -20.56 -10.75
C ALA A 132 15.23 -19.55 -9.81
N THR A 133 15.27 -19.79 -8.49
CA THR A 133 14.72 -18.85 -7.51
C THR A 133 15.47 -17.52 -7.52
N SER A 134 16.79 -17.54 -7.66
CA SER A 134 17.63 -16.34 -7.75
C SER A 134 17.32 -15.51 -8.99
N ASP A 135 17.08 -16.16 -10.13
CA ASP A 135 16.69 -15.51 -11.38
C ASP A 135 15.33 -14.82 -11.27
N ILE A 136 14.34 -15.49 -10.66
CA ILE A 136 13.03 -14.88 -10.39
C ILE A 136 13.16 -13.65 -9.49
N ILE A 137 13.96 -13.73 -8.42
CA ILE A 137 14.23 -12.57 -7.55
C ILE A 137 14.87 -11.43 -8.35
N ARG A 138 15.82 -11.71 -9.23
CA ARG A 138 16.46 -10.71 -10.10
C ARG A 138 15.44 -10.06 -11.04
N GLU A 139 14.54 -10.84 -11.64
CA GLU A 139 13.51 -10.35 -12.55
C GLU A 139 12.48 -9.46 -11.84
N VAL A 140 11.99 -9.87 -10.66
CA VAL A 140 11.06 -9.05 -9.87
C VAL A 140 11.71 -7.72 -9.47
N ARG A 141 13.01 -7.73 -9.12
CA ARG A 141 13.75 -6.48 -8.84
C ARG A 141 13.79 -5.56 -10.06
N GLN A 142 14.00 -6.10 -11.25
CA GLN A 142 13.99 -5.31 -12.48
C GLN A 142 12.61 -4.74 -12.77
N GLN A 143 11.55 -5.53 -12.62
CA GLN A 143 10.17 -5.07 -12.81
C GLN A 143 9.81 -3.90 -11.86
N VAL A 144 10.23 -3.95 -10.60
CA VAL A 144 10.03 -2.85 -9.64
C VAL A 144 10.79 -1.59 -10.07
N LEU A 145 12.03 -1.74 -10.56
CA LEU A 145 12.82 -0.61 -11.05
C LEU A 145 12.16 0.01 -12.30
N ASP A 146 11.70 -0.80 -13.24
CA ASP A 146 11.02 -0.35 -14.45
C ASP A 146 9.71 0.38 -14.11
N TYR A 147 8.92 -0.17 -13.17
CA TYR A 147 7.70 0.46 -12.66
C TYR A 147 7.97 1.85 -12.05
N CYS A 148 9.07 1.98 -11.31
CA CYS A 148 9.50 3.24 -10.72
C CYS A 148 10.27 4.16 -11.69
N ASN A 149 10.44 3.75 -12.96
CA ASN A 149 11.27 4.44 -13.95
C ASN A 149 12.69 4.73 -13.43
N ALA A 150 13.29 3.75 -12.75
CA ALA A 150 14.60 3.84 -12.09
C ALA A 150 15.61 2.94 -12.80
N SER A 151 16.78 3.49 -13.18
CA SER A 151 17.81 2.70 -13.86
C SER A 151 18.53 1.75 -12.90
N ALA A 152 18.68 0.47 -13.27
CA ALA A 152 19.47 -0.50 -12.50
C ALA A 152 20.99 -0.15 -12.42
N LYS A 153 21.46 0.81 -13.22
CA LYS A 153 22.84 1.34 -13.14
C LYS A 153 23.02 2.29 -11.94
N GLU A 154 21.97 2.98 -11.55
CA GLU A 154 22.00 4.03 -10.51
C GLU A 154 21.28 3.57 -9.23
N TYR A 155 20.25 2.75 -9.37
CA TYR A 155 19.37 2.33 -8.29
C TYR A 155 19.45 0.82 -8.04
N ARG A 156 19.21 0.44 -6.79
CA ARG A 156 19.04 -0.96 -6.37
C ARG A 156 17.66 -1.09 -5.73
N CYS A 157 16.89 -2.09 -6.17
CA CYS A 157 15.68 -2.48 -5.46
C CYS A 157 16.08 -3.23 -4.18
N ILE A 158 15.47 -2.90 -3.04
CA ILE A 158 15.64 -3.61 -1.76
C ILE A 158 14.26 -3.97 -1.23
N PHE A 159 13.96 -5.26 -1.15
CA PHE A 159 12.70 -5.73 -0.54
C PHE A 159 12.75 -5.59 0.98
N THR A 160 11.69 -5.04 1.54
CA THR A 160 11.49 -4.89 2.99
C THR A 160 10.08 -5.37 3.33
N SER A 161 9.75 -5.48 4.62
CA SER A 161 8.40 -5.83 5.05
C SER A 161 7.37 -4.69 4.87
N GLY A 162 7.76 -3.54 4.32
CA GLY A 162 6.87 -2.42 4.02
C GLY A 162 7.54 -1.06 4.22
N ALA A 163 6.79 0.01 3.95
CA ALA A 163 7.30 1.39 3.98
C ALA A 163 7.98 1.77 5.31
N THR A 164 7.38 1.39 6.45
CA THR A 164 7.96 1.65 7.78
C THR A 164 9.31 0.97 7.97
N ALA A 165 9.46 -0.29 7.55
CA ALA A 165 10.72 -1.01 7.65
C ALA A 165 11.80 -0.43 6.70
N ALA A 166 11.39 0.00 5.50
CA ALA A 166 12.29 0.69 4.58
C ALA A 166 12.80 2.02 5.15
N LEU A 167 11.92 2.85 5.71
CA LEU A 167 12.29 4.12 6.33
C LEU A 167 13.21 3.92 7.54
N LYS A 168 12.91 2.92 8.36
CA LYS A 168 13.76 2.54 9.50
C LYS A 168 15.15 2.11 9.02
N LEU A 169 15.24 1.25 8.00
CA LEU A 169 16.51 0.81 7.44
C LEU A 169 17.35 1.99 6.93
N VAL A 170 16.72 2.95 6.23
CA VAL A 170 17.41 4.17 5.76
C VAL A 170 17.89 4.99 6.95
N GLY A 171 17.06 5.17 7.97
CA GLY A 171 17.40 5.89 9.19
C GLY A 171 18.58 5.26 9.94
N GLU A 172 18.57 3.95 10.15
CA GLU A 172 19.64 3.23 10.88
C GLU A 172 20.95 3.13 10.08
N ALA A 173 20.87 3.09 8.74
CA ALA A 173 22.04 3.04 7.87
C ALA A 173 22.63 4.42 7.55
N PHE A 174 21.92 5.51 7.87
CA PHE A 174 22.40 6.86 7.59
C PHE A 174 23.57 7.21 8.53
N PRO A 175 24.69 7.74 8.01
CA PRO A 175 25.85 8.10 8.81
C PRO A 175 25.61 9.40 9.58
N TRP A 176 24.78 9.34 10.62
CA TRP A 176 24.44 10.51 11.44
C TRP A 176 25.68 11.12 12.09
N SER A 177 25.68 12.45 12.16
CA SER A 177 26.66 13.26 12.86
C SER A 177 25.96 14.36 13.65
N ARG A 178 26.70 15.12 14.47
CA ARG A 178 26.11 16.24 15.23
C ARG A 178 25.70 17.40 14.33
N GLU A 179 26.25 17.42 13.12
CA GLU A 179 25.98 18.39 12.06
C GLU A 179 24.80 17.97 11.18
N SER A 180 24.28 16.75 11.34
CA SER A 180 23.16 16.25 10.56
C SER A 180 21.82 16.88 10.98
N CYS A 181 20.97 17.19 10.00
CA CYS A 181 19.60 17.65 10.21
C CYS A 181 18.62 16.67 9.54
N PHE A 182 17.58 16.27 10.28
CA PHE A 182 16.48 15.49 9.73
C PHE A 182 15.27 16.41 9.51
N MET A 183 14.89 16.55 8.25
CA MET A 183 13.78 17.38 7.82
C MET A 183 12.61 16.50 7.39
N TYR A 184 11.41 16.86 7.82
CA TYR A 184 10.19 16.17 7.44
C TYR A 184 9.05 17.18 7.27
N THR A 185 8.02 16.80 6.53
CA THR A 185 6.82 17.63 6.35
C THR A 185 5.76 17.27 7.39
N MET A 186 4.98 18.25 7.84
CA MET A 186 3.91 18.01 8.82
C MET A 186 2.82 17.07 8.33
N GLU A 187 2.70 16.88 7.01
CA GLU A 187 1.75 15.96 6.39
C GLU A 187 2.29 14.53 6.25
N ASN A 188 3.54 14.28 6.64
CA ASN A 188 4.07 12.92 6.59
C ASN A 188 3.37 12.00 7.59
N HIS A 189 3.13 10.76 7.14
CA HIS A 189 2.68 9.71 8.03
C HIS A 189 3.70 9.46 9.14
N ASN A 190 3.22 9.14 10.35
CA ASN A 190 4.04 8.98 11.56
C ASN A 190 5.21 7.98 11.42
N SER A 191 5.14 7.05 10.47
CA SER A 191 6.24 6.12 10.16
C SER A 191 7.55 6.83 9.76
N VAL A 192 7.47 8.04 9.21
CA VAL A 192 8.65 8.86 8.85
C VAL A 192 9.41 9.32 10.10
N LEU A 193 8.69 9.59 11.20
CA LEU A 193 9.30 10.04 12.45
C LEU A 193 10.13 8.95 13.13
N GLY A 194 9.76 7.68 12.93
CA GLY A 194 10.51 6.53 13.46
C GLY A 194 11.86 6.29 12.79
N GLY A 195 12.17 6.94 11.65
CA GLY A 195 13.48 6.83 11.01
C GLY A 195 14.59 7.61 11.73
N ALA A 196 14.23 8.62 12.53
CA ALA A 196 15.21 9.45 13.24
C ALA A 196 15.78 8.78 14.50
N SER A 197 15.15 7.70 15.02
CA SER A 197 15.52 7.06 16.29
C SER A 197 16.79 6.20 16.24
N GLY A 198 17.47 6.11 15.10
CA GLY A 198 18.69 5.28 14.95
C GLY A 198 19.98 5.92 15.49
N GLY A 199 19.93 7.17 15.97
CA GLY A 199 21.08 7.88 16.51
C GLY A 199 21.00 8.08 18.02
N GLU A 200 21.25 7.04 18.82
CA GLU A 200 21.31 7.14 20.30
C GLU A 200 22.38 8.13 20.82
N GLU A 201 23.29 8.61 19.95
CA GLU A 201 24.33 9.59 20.33
C GLU A 201 24.28 10.93 19.54
N ALA A 202 23.39 11.06 18.56
CA ALA A 202 23.32 12.24 17.70
C ALA A 202 22.12 13.11 18.10
N ARG A 203 22.38 14.32 18.58
CA ARG A 203 21.35 15.37 18.70
C ARG A 203 20.94 15.80 17.29
N VAL A 204 20.01 15.08 16.68
CA VAL A 204 19.50 15.42 15.35
C VAL A 204 18.52 16.58 15.47
N LYS A 205 18.77 17.68 14.74
CA LYS A 205 17.83 18.80 14.64
C LYS A 205 16.62 18.33 13.83
N LEU A 206 15.45 18.29 14.47
CA LEU A 206 14.18 17.98 13.83
C LEU A 206 13.49 19.26 13.41
N SER A 207 13.21 19.36 12.12
CA SER A 207 12.63 20.58 11.54
C SER A 207 11.38 20.24 10.75
N PRO A 208 10.17 20.47 11.32
CA PRO A 208 8.93 20.30 10.58
C PRO A 208 8.81 21.41 9.52
N HIS A 209 8.44 21.03 8.30
CA HIS A 209 8.19 21.98 7.23
C HIS A 209 6.76 21.90 6.73
N ALA A 210 6.19 23.06 6.40
CA ALA A 210 4.93 23.11 5.66
C ALA A 210 5.14 22.56 4.24
N THR A 211 4.18 21.77 3.76
CA THR A 211 4.19 21.26 2.39
C THR A 211 4.02 22.43 1.42
N GLN A 212 4.92 22.53 0.43
CA GLN A 212 4.80 23.51 -0.64
C GLN A 212 4.03 22.88 -1.81
N ARG A 213 3.16 23.65 -2.45
CA ARG A 213 2.50 23.20 -3.68
C ARG A 213 3.56 22.98 -4.77
N ARG A 214 3.44 21.90 -5.54
CA ARG A 214 4.45 21.48 -6.52
C ARG A 214 4.83 22.57 -7.53
N ASN A 215 3.88 23.41 -7.91
CA ASN A 215 4.05 24.53 -8.85
C ASN A 215 4.58 25.82 -8.21
N GLU A 216 4.64 25.89 -6.88
CA GLU A 216 5.06 27.07 -6.09
C GLU A 216 6.30 26.77 -5.24
N ALA A 217 6.83 25.53 -5.31
CA ALA A 217 7.92 25.06 -4.48
C ALA A 217 9.21 25.84 -4.74
N LYS A 218 9.73 26.45 -3.67
CA LYS A 218 11.02 27.14 -3.63
C LYS A 218 11.96 26.42 -2.68
N ILE A 219 13.26 26.50 -2.97
CA ILE A 219 14.30 26.13 -2.01
C ILE A 219 14.17 27.11 -0.83
N LEU A 220 14.03 26.56 0.37
CA LEU A 220 13.93 27.35 1.59
C LEU A 220 15.35 27.64 2.04
N GLU A 221 15.78 28.89 1.90
CA GLU A 221 17.13 29.36 2.28
C GLU A 221 17.22 29.70 3.78
N GLU A 222 16.08 29.81 4.48
CA GLU A 222 16.04 30.12 5.90
C GLU A 222 16.35 28.90 6.77
N GLU A 223 17.17 29.10 7.81
CA GLU A 223 17.46 28.11 8.85
C GLU A 223 16.14 27.60 9.47
N PRO A 224 15.84 26.30 9.40
CA PRO A 224 14.57 25.80 9.89
C PRO A 224 14.43 26.04 11.40
N SER A 225 13.26 26.50 11.85
CA SER A 225 12.91 26.54 13.27
C SER A 225 12.69 25.10 13.76
N GLY A 226 13.74 24.50 14.31
CA GLY A 226 13.73 23.11 14.77
C GLY A 226 13.89 23.01 16.28
N TYR A 227 13.32 21.97 16.87
CA TYR A 227 13.63 21.59 18.25
C TYR A 227 14.64 20.43 18.24
N TYR A 228 15.57 20.43 19.19
CA TYR A 228 16.44 19.29 19.42
C TYR A 228 15.67 18.26 20.26
N MET A 229 15.43 17.07 19.72
CA MET A 229 15.13 15.91 20.56
C MET A 229 16.47 15.26 20.97
N MET A 230 16.65 15.04 22.26
CA MET A 230 17.44 13.88 22.70
C MET A 230 16.52 12.68 22.53
N LEU A 231 16.88 11.80 21.60
CA LEU A 231 16.20 10.52 21.38
C LEU A 231 16.72 9.51 22.40
#